data_AF-A0A9W8LQ42-F1
#
_entry.id   AF-A0A9W8LQ42-F1
#
_cell.length_a   1.000
_cell.length_b   1.000
_cell.length_c   1.000
_cell.angle_alpha   90.00
_cell.angle_beta   90.00
_cell.angle_gamma   90.00
#
_symmetry.space_group_name_H-M   'P 1'
#
loop_
_entity.id
_entity.type
_entity.pdbx_description
1 polymer ?
#
loop_
_entity_poly.entity_id
_entity_poly.type
_entity_poly.pdbx_seq_one_letter_code
_entity_poly.pdbx_strand_id
1 'polypeptide(L)'
;LVAQAGDGERALSSEKQLDKHMKQLDELHWNTEKGMYCDVTTRIREGFDELEDDEADSEESVFVCHKGYVSLVPMVLGLIPPESEKLGYVLDMIEDPDELWSDYGIRSLSKSDPYYGKGENYWRGPIWLNFNYLVLSSLHKNYISADSPYQAQAKRIYSKLRSNLISNVLAQCKDTGFFWEQYNPEDGHGQGTHPFTGWTTLIVLIMAERY
;
A
#
# COMPACT_ATOMS: atom_id res chain seq x y z
N LEU A 1 -21.33 -4.76 -11.80
CA LEU A 1 -22.47 -4.90 -10.85
C LEU A 1 -23.69 -4.06 -11.26
N VAL A 2 -23.63 -2.72 -11.33
CA VAL A 2 -24.80 -1.89 -11.74
C VAL A 2 -25.19 -2.10 -13.21
N ALA A 3 -24.21 -2.11 -14.13
CA ALA A 3 -24.45 -2.44 -15.54
C ALA A 3 -24.94 -3.89 -15.74
N GLN A 4 -24.50 -4.82 -14.88
CA GLN A 4 -24.93 -6.22 -14.89
C GLN A 4 -26.34 -6.41 -14.32
N ALA A 5 -26.87 -5.42 -13.60
CA ALA A 5 -28.23 -5.41 -13.05
C ALA A 5 -29.26 -4.72 -13.99
N GLY A 6 -28.84 -4.26 -15.17
CA GLY A 6 -29.72 -3.65 -16.17
C GLY A 6 -30.04 -2.16 -15.92
N ASP A 7 -29.40 -1.51 -14.94
CA ASP A 7 -29.61 -0.10 -14.63
C ASP A 7 -28.55 0.78 -15.31
N GLY A 8 -28.79 1.07 -16.59
CA GLY A 8 -27.84 1.80 -17.45
C GLY A 8 -27.62 3.25 -17.04
N GLU A 9 -28.63 3.95 -16.51
CA GLU A 9 -28.49 5.34 -16.05
C GLU A 9 -27.62 5.44 -14.81
N ARG A 10 -27.81 4.53 -13.84
CA ARG A 10 -26.99 4.50 -12.63
C ARG A 10 -25.55 4.07 -12.94
N ALA A 11 -25.35 3.19 -13.92
CA ALA A 11 -24.02 2.82 -14.39
C ALA A 11 -23.27 4.03 -14.97
N LEU A 12 -23.90 4.76 -15.89
CA LEU A 12 -23.32 5.98 -16.50
C LEU A 12 -23.04 7.08 -15.46
N SER A 13 -23.91 7.26 -14.48
CA SER A 13 -23.69 8.20 -13.37
C SER A 13 -22.48 7.82 -12.53
N SER A 14 -22.32 6.52 -12.23
CA SER A 14 -21.19 6.00 -11.46
C SER A 14 -19.86 6.16 -12.19
N GLU A 15 -19.84 5.92 -13.51
CA GLU A 15 -18.65 6.14 -14.36
C GLU A 15 -18.20 7.60 -14.36
N LYS A 16 -19.13 8.55 -14.54
CA LYS A 16 -18.81 9.98 -14.48
C LYS A 16 -18.27 10.42 -13.12
N GLN A 17 -18.80 9.85 -12.03
CA GLN A 17 -18.31 10.10 -10.69
C GLN A 17 -16.89 9.54 -10.50
N LEU A 18 -16.61 8.35 -11.04
CA LEU A 18 -15.28 7.76 -11.01
C LEU A 18 -14.26 8.65 -11.73
N ASP A 19 -14.56 9.09 -12.96
CA ASP A 19 -13.67 9.98 -13.72
C ASP A 19 -13.37 11.27 -12.98
N LYS A 20 -14.39 11.84 -12.31
CA LYS A 20 -14.21 13.04 -11.49
C LYS A 20 -13.29 12.77 -10.30
N HIS A 21 -13.52 11.69 -9.55
CA HIS A 21 -12.70 11.35 -8.38
C HIS A 21 -11.26 11.00 -8.77
N MET A 22 -11.06 10.36 -9.92
CA MET A 22 -9.74 10.06 -10.47
C MET A 22 -8.92 11.32 -10.76
N LYS A 23 -9.56 12.35 -11.34
CA LYS A 23 -8.90 13.65 -11.54
C LYS A 23 -8.56 14.32 -10.22
N GLN A 24 -9.49 14.31 -9.27
CA GLN A 24 -9.27 14.90 -7.95
C GLN A 24 -8.16 14.20 -7.16
N LEU A 25 -8.02 12.87 -7.29
CA LEU A 25 -6.93 12.13 -6.67
C LEU A 25 -5.56 12.67 -7.12
N ASP A 26 -5.38 12.86 -8.42
CA ASP A 26 -4.13 13.38 -8.96
C ASP A 26 -3.92 14.86 -8.63
N GLU A 27 -4.96 15.68 -8.75
CA GLU A 27 -4.87 17.12 -8.49
C GLU A 27 -4.60 17.44 -7.02
N LEU A 28 -5.18 16.66 -6.10
CA LEU A 28 -5.10 16.95 -4.68
C LEU A 28 -3.99 16.17 -3.97
N HIS A 29 -3.75 14.91 -4.34
CA HIS A 29 -2.89 14.02 -3.55
C HIS A 29 -1.53 13.72 -4.17
N TRP A 30 -1.29 14.03 -5.45
CA TRP A 30 0.02 13.82 -6.06
C TRP A 30 0.99 14.96 -5.72
N ASN A 31 2.06 14.65 -4.99
CA ASN A 31 3.14 15.58 -4.75
C ASN A 31 4.26 15.35 -5.77
N THR A 32 4.42 16.27 -6.73
CA THR A 32 5.42 16.16 -7.81
C THR A 32 6.86 16.21 -7.30
N GLU A 33 7.16 17.03 -6.28
CA GLU A 33 8.51 17.16 -5.74
C GLU A 33 8.98 15.88 -5.05
N LYS A 34 8.07 15.23 -4.32
CA LYS A 34 8.34 13.97 -3.62
C LYS A 34 8.09 12.71 -4.46
N GLY A 35 7.48 12.87 -5.64
CA GLY A 35 7.15 11.76 -6.54
C GLY A 35 6.21 10.72 -5.91
N MET A 36 5.21 11.15 -5.13
CA MET A 36 4.33 10.22 -4.42
C MET A 36 2.95 10.78 -4.11
N TYR A 37 2.00 9.88 -3.85
CA TYR A 37 0.71 10.25 -3.28
C TYR A 37 0.82 10.46 -1.76
N CYS A 38 0.22 11.53 -1.28
CA CYS A 38 0.24 11.94 0.13
C CYS A 38 -1.16 12.28 0.63
N ASP A 39 -1.33 12.24 1.96
CA ASP A 39 -2.50 12.83 2.59
C ASP A 39 -2.42 14.36 2.50
N VAL A 40 -3.57 15.02 2.61
CA VAL A 40 -3.69 16.47 2.55
C VAL A 40 -4.46 16.96 3.77
N THR A 41 -3.91 17.96 4.43
CA THR A 41 -4.51 18.63 5.58
C THR A 41 -4.55 20.14 5.34
N THR A 42 -5.50 20.84 5.95
CA THR A 42 -5.56 22.31 5.98
C THR A 42 -4.94 22.89 7.26
N ARG A 43 -4.42 22.03 8.14
CA ARG A 43 -3.79 22.41 9.42
C ARG A 43 -2.44 21.72 9.56
N ILE A 44 -1.40 22.49 9.87
CA ILE A 44 -0.11 21.97 10.29
C ILE A 44 -0.14 21.87 11.83
N ARG A 45 -0.10 20.66 12.39
CA ARG A 45 0.16 20.47 13.83
C ARG A 45 1.65 20.23 14.03
N GLU A 46 2.34 21.11 14.72
CA GLU A 46 3.67 20.81 15.28
C GLU A 46 3.50 20.00 16.57
N GLY A 47 3.27 18.68 16.46
CA GLY A 47 3.29 17.77 17.61
C GLY A 47 1.96 17.12 18.00
N PHE A 48 2.07 16.11 18.87
CA PHE A 48 0.97 15.24 19.30
C PHE A 48 0.18 15.82 20.49
N ASP A 49 0.80 16.66 21.31
CA ASP A 49 0.27 17.19 22.55
C ASP A 49 0.14 18.71 22.47
N GLU A 50 -1.08 19.18 22.18
CA GLU A 50 -1.71 20.41 22.66
C GLU A 50 -2.87 20.76 21.69
N LEU A 51 -4.08 20.78 22.26
CA LEU A 51 -5.26 21.38 21.63
C LEU A 51 -5.21 22.87 21.96
N GLU A 52 -4.38 23.63 21.25
CA GLU A 52 -4.59 25.07 21.21
C GLU A 52 -5.71 25.34 20.20
N ASP A 53 -6.90 25.65 20.71
CA ASP A 53 -8.13 25.93 19.94
C ASP A 53 -8.05 27.25 19.12
N ASP A 54 -6.87 27.90 19.05
CA ASP A 54 -6.73 29.30 18.64
C ASP A 54 -5.85 29.54 17.39
N GLU A 55 -5.37 28.51 16.69
CA GLU A 55 -4.69 28.72 15.40
C GLU A 55 -5.68 28.68 14.22
N ALA A 56 -5.86 29.85 13.59
CA ALA A 56 -6.74 30.06 12.45
C ALA A 56 -6.52 29.03 11.34
N ASP A 57 -7.61 28.49 10.79
CA ASP A 57 -7.59 27.65 9.59
C ASP A 57 -6.79 28.34 8.48
N SER A 58 -5.63 27.80 8.10
CA SER A 58 -4.96 28.24 6.88
C SER A 58 -5.74 27.69 5.68
N GLU A 59 -6.08 28.54 4.72
CA GLU A 59 -6.73 28.12 3.47
C GLU A 59 -5.80 27.28 2.56
N GLU A 60 -4.51 27.21 2.88
CA GLU A 60 -3.52 26.47 2.10
C GLU A 60 -3.46 24.99 2.50
N SER A 61 -3.68 24.12 1.53
CA SER A 61 -3.51 22.66 1.66
C SER A 61 -2.04 22.29 1.82
N VAL A 62 -1.73 21.44 2.79
CA VAL A 62 -0.39 20.95 3.09
C VAL A 62 -0.34 19.43 2.90
N PHE A 63 0.70 18.96 2.22
CA PHE A 63 0.95 17.55 1.99
C PHE A 63 1.61 16.87 3.21
N VAL A 64 0.97 15.81 3.71
CA VAL A 64 1.52 14.92 4.74
C VAL A 64 2.00 13.64 4.05
N CYS A 65 3.29 13.60 3.78
CA CYS A 65 3.90 12.54 2.99
C CYS A 65 4.70 11.58 3.85
N HIS A 66 4.08 10.47 4.23
CA HIS A 66 4.74 9.33 4.87
C HIS A 66 4.73 8.17 3.89
N LYS A 67 5.90 7.83 3.33
CA LYS A 67 6.03 6.70 2.40
C LYS A 67 5.60 5.43 3.13
N GLY A 68 4.56 4.77 2.65
CA GLY A 68 3.97 3.63 3.31
C GLY A 68 2.77 3.11 2.55
N TYR A 69 2.01 2.21 3.17
CA TYR A 69 0.82 1.62 2.54
C TYR A 69 -0.16 2.66 2.00
N VAL A 70 -0.36 3.78 2.70
CA VAL A 70 -1.26 4.86 2.25
C VAL A 70 -0.84 5.40 0.88
N SER A 71 0.46 5.65 0.67
CA SER A 71 1.01 6.13 -0.60
C SER A 71 0.83 5.14 -1.76
N LEU A 72 0.63 3.86 -1.46
CA LEU A 72 0.43 2.80 -2.45
C LEU A 72 -1.05 2.60 -2.80
N VAL A 73 -2.00 3.19 -2.05
CA VAL A 73 -3.45 2.95 -2.23
C VAL A 73 -3.91 3.14 -3.69
N PRO A 74 -3.52 4.21 -4.40
CA PRO A 74 -3.89 4.36 -5.81
C PRO A 74 -3.42 3.20 -6.70
N MET A 75 -2.20 2.72 -6.48
CA MET A 75 -1.65 1.60 -7.25
C MET A 75 -2.33 0.29 -6.89
N VAL A 76 -2.51 -0.03 -5.60
CA VAL A 76 -3.08 -1.33 -5.20
C VAL A 76 -4.57 -1.46 -5.55
N LEU A 77 -5.26 -0.34 -5.76
CA LEU A 77 -6.63 -0.31 -6.29
C LEU A 77 -6.69 -0.32 -7.84
N GLY A 78 -5.54 -0.31 -8.52
CA GLY A 78 -5.47 -0.32 -9.99
C GLY A 78 -5.83 1.02 -10.63
N LEU A 79 -5.71 2.12 -9.88
CA LEU A 79 -6.14 3.46 -10.31
C LEU A 79 -5.05 4.21 -11.09
N ILE A 80 -3.79 3.79 -11.00
CA ILE A 80 -2.69 4.37 -11.78
C ILE A 80 -2.62 3.67 -13.15
N PRO A 81 -2.72 4.40 -14.27
CA PRO A 81 -2.55 3.82 -15.61
C PRO A 81 -1.16 3.17 -15.78
N PRO A 82 -1.05 2.01 -16.45
CA PRO A 82 0.23 1.31 -16.60
C PRO A 82 1.34 2.14 -17.25
N GLU A 83 1.00 3.07 -18.13
CA GLU A 83 1.93 3.95 -18.84
C GLU A 83 2.33 5.22 -18.07
N SER A 84 1.67 5.50 -16.94
CA SER A 84 1.90 6.71 -16.16
C SER A 84 3.28 6.71 -15.49
N GLU A 85 4.00 7.83 -15.58
CA GLU A 85 5.28 8.02 -14.87
C GLU A 85 5.13 7.87 -13.34
N LYS A 86 3.95 8.18 -12.81
CA LYS A 86 3.62 7.98 -11.38
C LYS A 86 3.77 6.51 -10.95
N LEU A 87 3.50 5.56 -11.84
CA LEU A 87 3.70 4.15 -11.56
C LEU A 87 5.17 3.84 -11.33
N GLY A 88 6.07 4.42 -12.13
CA GLY A 88 7.51 4.27 -11.96
C GLY A 88 7.96 4.65 -10.55
N TYR A 89 7.61 5.86 -10.10
CA TYR A 89 7.94 6.33 -8.75
C TYR A 89 7.39 5.40 -7.64
N VAL A 90 6.16 4.89 -7.81
CA VAL A 90 5.56 3.98 -6.84
C VAL A 90 6.28 2.63 -6.80
N LEU A 91 6.65 2.07 -7.96
CA LEU A 91 7.38 0.80 -8.03
C LEU A 91 8.82 0.95 -7.51
N ASP A 92 9.47 2.08 -7.77
CA ASP A 92 10.79 2.41 -7.22
C ASP A 92 10.73 2.45 -5.69
N MET A 93 9.73 3.13 -5.11
CA MET A 93 9.51 3.16 -3.66
C MET A 93 9.27 1.77 -3.05
N ILE A 94 8.53 0.91 -3.77
CA ILE A 94 8.23 -0.46 -3.31
C ILE A 94 9.50 -1.31 -3.28
N GLU A 95 10.35 -1.23 -4.30
CA GLU A 95 11.53 -2.10 -4.45
C GLU A 95 12.78 -1.58 -3.72
N ASP A 96 12.73 -0.37 -3.17
CA ASP A 96 13.83 0.23 -2.42
C ASP A 96 13.95 -0.34 -0.99
N PRO A 97 15.09 -0.98 -0.63
CA PRO A 97 15.30 -1.56 0.70
C PRO A 97 15.44 -0.53 1.83
N ASP A 98 15.85 0.70 1.53
CA ASP A 98 15.92 1.81 2.48
C ASP A 98 14.54 2.48 2.68
N GLU A 99 13.54 2.05 1.91
CA GLU A 99 12.16 2.49 1.99
C GLU A 99 11.25 1.32 2.40
N LEU A 100 10.47 0.76 1.47
CA LEU A 100 9.42 -0.21 1.79
C LEU A 100 9.83 -1.68 1.62
N TRP A 101 10.92 -1.97 0.92
CA TRP A 101 11.27 -3.36 0.60
C TRP A 101 11.98 -4.09 1.76
N SER A 102 11.49 -5.27 2.14
CA SER A 102 12.21 -6.19 3.00
C SER A 102 12.24 -7.62 2.43
N ASP A 103 13.11 -8.46 2.98
CA ASP A 103 13.21 -9.88 2.62
C ASP A 103 12.01 -10.71 3.09
N TYR A 104 11.07 -10.11 3.83
CA TYR A 104 9.91 -10.78 4.40
C TYR A 104 8.58 -10.24 3.88
N GLY A 105 8.58 -9.13 3.13
CA GLY A 105 7.40 -8.44 2.62
C GLY A 105 7.58 -6.92 2.48
N ILE A 106 6.52 -6.22 2.08
CA ILE A 106 6.49 -4.75 2.04
C ILE A 106 6.20 -4.22 3.45
N ARG A 107 7.01 -3.26 3.92
CA ARG A 107 6.83 -2.56 5.21
C ARG A 107 5.60 -1.66 5.19
N SER A 108 4.89 -1.57 6.32
CA SER A 108 3.74 -0.65 6.45
C SER A 108 4.10 0.82 6.34
N LEU A 109 5.31 1.16 6.79
CA LEU A 109 5.90 2.49 6.73
C LEU A 109 7.37 2.35 6.32
N SER A 110 7.85 3.33 5.56
CA SER A 110 9.24 3.41 5.11
C SER A 110 10.22 3.35 6.27
N LYS A 111 11.33 2.62 6.05
CA LYS A 111 12.47 2.56 6.97
C LYS A 111 13.13 3.93 7.19
N SER A 112 13.05 4.83 6.22
CA SER A 112 13.60 6.18 6.30
C SER A 112 12.66 7.19 6.99
N ASP A 113 11.41 6.81 7.26
CA ASP A 113 10.43 7.68 7.90
C ASP A 113 10.78 7.94 9.39
N PRO A 114 10.66 9.18 9.90
CA PRO A 114 10.98 9.50 11.30
C PRO A 114 10.14 8.71 12.32
N TYR A 115 8.95 8.24 11.93
CA TYR A 115 8.07 7.44 12.79
C TYR A 115 8.33 5.93 12.70
N TYR A 116 9.24 5.49 11.84
CA TYR A 116 9.58 4.07 11.70
C TYR A 116 10.01 3.46 13.04
N GLY A 117 9.36 2.36 13.43
CA GLY A 117 9.64 1.67 14.68
C GLY A 117 9.24 2.44 15.96
N LYS A 118 8.55 3.58 15.87
CA LYS A 118 8.22 4.44 17.03
C LYS A 118 6.82 4.18 17.60
N GLY A 119 6.65 4.48 18.88
CA GLY A 119 5.38 4.30 19.60
C GLY A 119 5.05 2.81 19.77
N GLU A 120 3.77 2.44 19.63
CA GLU A 120 3.34 1.05 19.68
C GLU A 120 3.86 0.21 18.49
N ASN A 121 4.36 0.86 17.44
CA ASN A 121 4.93 0.24 16.25
C ASN A 121 4.00 -0.81 15.59
N TYR A 122 2.73 -0.46 15.39
CA TYR A 122 1.73 -1.34 14.74
C TYR A 122 1.78 -1.19 13.21
N TRP A 123 1.45 0.00 12.71
CA TRP A 123 1.47 0.35 11.28
C TRP A 123 2.69 1.21 10.90
N ARG A 124 3.77 1.11 11.67
CA ARG A 124 4.98 1.95 11.55
C ARG A 124 6.22 1.15 11.17
N GLY A 125 6.03 0.08 10.41
CA GLY A 125 7.13 -0.78 9.94
C GLY A 125 6.74 -2.23 9.70
N PRO A 126 6.00 -2.90 10.62
CA PRO A 126 5.62 -4.30 10.45
C PRO A 126 4.92 -4.60 9.13
N ILE A 127 5.06 -5.85 8.70
CA ILE A 127 4.52 -6.40 7.46
C ILE A 127 3.16 -7.00 7.75
N TRP A 128 2.16 -6.61 6.94
CA TRP A 128 0.78 -7.05 7.11
C TRP A 128 0.29 -7.73 5.83
N LEU A 129 -0.26 -8.94 5.97
CA LEU A 129 -0.53 -9.78 4.80
C LEU A 129 -1.72 -9.29 3.96
N ASN A 130 -2.73 -8.68 4.58
CA ASN A 130 -3.84 -8.04 3.87
C ASN A 130 -3.35 -7.02 2.82
N PHE A 131 -2.45 -6.12 3.21
CA PHE A 131 -1.97 -5.09 2.30
C PHE A 131 -1.01 -5.67 1.25
N ASN A 132 -0.10 -6.56 1.67
CA ASN A 132 0.80 -7.25 0.75
C ASN A 132 0.05 -8.11 -0.30
N TYR A 133 -1.09 -8.71 0.07
CA TYR A 133 -1.98 -9.36 -0.87
C TYR A 133 -2.52 -8.38 -1.93
N LEU A 134 -2.93 -7.17 -1.54
CA LEU A 134 -3.41 -6.15 -2.47
C LEU A 134 -2.30 -5.69 -3.43
N VAL A 135 -1.06 -5.53 -2.94
CA VAL A 135 0.10 -5.24 -3.80
C VAL A 135 0.29 -6.34 -4.85
N LEU A 136 0.33 -7.61 -4.43
CA LEU A 136 0.45 -8.73 -5.37
C LEU A 136 -0.73 -8.83 -6.34
N SER A 137 -1.95 -8.61 -5.84
CA SER A 137 -3.19 -8.64 -6.63
C SER A 137 -3.16 -7.58 -7.74
N SER A 138 -2.77 -6.35 -7.39
CA SER A 138 -2.71 -5.26 -8.37
C SER A 138 -1.58 -5.46 -9.38
N LEU A 139 -0.38 -5.83 -8.94
CA LEU A 139 0.72 -6.17 -9.84
C LEU A 139 0.27 -7.25 -10.85
N HIS A 140 -0.32 -8.34 -10.35
CA HIS A 140 -0.77 -9.46 -11.17
C HIS A 140 -1.86 -9.07 -12.17
N LYS A 141 -2.88 -8.33 -11.73
CA LYS A 141 -4.04 -7.98 -12.56
C LYS A 141 -3.75 -6.86 -13.55
N ASN A 142 -2.98 -5.85 -13.13
CA ASN A 142 -2.94 -4.56 -13.81
C ASN A 142 -1.60 -4.26 -14.47
N TYR A 143 -0.48 -4.80 -13.98
CA TYR A 143 0.84 -4.27 -14.35
C TYR A 143 1.81 -5.29 -14.96
N ILE A 144 1.78 -6.57 -14.56
CA ILE A 144 2.71 -7.57 -15.11
C ILE A 144 2.40 -7.97 -16.55
N SER A 145 1.17 -7.80 -17.02
CA SER A 145 0.75 -8.16 -18.38
C SER A 145 0.44 -6.95 -19.26
N ALA A 146 0.49 -5.74 -18.70
CA ALA A 146 0.23 -4.51 -19.44
C ALA A 146 1.40 -4.17 -20.38
N ASP A 147 1.10 -3.57 -21.52
CA ASP A 147 2.10 -2.98 -22.42
C ASP A 147 2.52 -1.63 -21.84
N SER A 148 3.62 -1.62 -21.09
CA SER A 148 4.08 -0.48 -20.30
C SER A 148 5.60 -0.48 -20.14
N PRO A 149 6.25 0.70 -20.05
CA PRO A 149 7.66 0.82 -19.70
C PRO A 149 8.04 0.13 -18.39
N TYR A 150 7.09 -0.01 -17.46
CA TYR A 150 7.30 -0.53 -16.11
C TYR A 150 6.98 -2.02 -15.97
N GLN A 151 6.55 -2.69 -17.03
CA GLN A 151 6.14 -4.11 -16.99
C GLN A 151 7.23 -5.02 -16.41
N ALA A 152 8.49 -4.81 -16.81
CA ALA A 152 9.61 -5.62 -16.34
C ALA A 152 9.87 -5.44 -14.83
N GLN A 153 9.76 -4.21 -14.33
CA GLN A 153 9.89 -3.90 -12.90
C GLN A 153 8.75 -4.52 -12.09
N ALA A 154 7.51 -4.35 -12.55
CA ALA A 154 6.33 -4.97 -11.92
C ALA A 154 6.47 -6.50 -11.81
N LYS A 155 6.95 -7.16 -12.89
CA LYS A 155 7.20 -8.62 -12.89
C LYS A 155 8.23 -9.02 -11.83
N ARG A 156 9.36 -8.31 -11.73
CA ARG A 156 10.38 -8.62 -10.73
C ARG A 156 9.84 -8.46 -9.31
N ILE A 157 9.20 -7.33 -9.02
CA ILE A 157 8.61 -7.04 -7.71
C ILE A 157 7.62 -8.14 -7.34
N TYR A 158 6.70 -8.48 -8.25
CA TYR A 158 5.72 -9.54 -8.04
C TYR A 158 6.37 -10.88 -7.69
N SER A 159 7.32 -11.35 -8.51
CA SER A 159 7.96 -12.65 -8.31
C SER A 159 8.75 -12.71 -7.00
N LYS A 160 9.53 -11.68 -6.68
CA LYS A 160 10.33 -11.62 -5.45
C LYS A 160 9.43 -11.50 -4.21
N LEU A 161 8.45 -10.60 -4.24
CA LEU A 161 7.57 -10.34 -3.09
C LEU A 161 6.75 -11.59 -2.74
N ARG A 162 6.19 -12.25 -3.75
CA ARG A 162 5.45 -13.51 -3.57
C ARG A 162 6.33 -14.58 -2.92
N SER A 163 7.56 -14.74 -3.40
CA SER A 163 8.51 -15.71 -2.82
C SER A 163 8.85 -15.39 -1.37
N ASN A 164 9.13 -14.12 -1.05
CA ASN A 164 9.47 -13.66 0.30
C ASN A 164 8.33 -13.94 1.29
N LEU A 165 7.10 -13.56 0.95
CA LEU A 165 5.93 -13.76 1.80
C LEU A 165 5.63 -15.24 2.05
N ILE A 166 5.64 -16.07 1.00
CA ILE A 166 5.42 -17.52 1.12
C ILE A 166 6.49 -18.14 2.01
N SER A 167 7.76 -17.83 1.75
CA SER A 167 8.87 -18.41 2.50
C SER A 167 8.80 -18.04 3.98
N ASN A 168 8.57 -16.76 4.28
CA ASN A 168 8.53 -16.29 5.67
C ASN A 168 7.33 -16.85 6.44
N VAL A 169 6.12 -16.73 5.89
CA VAL A 169 4.89 -17.20 6.57
C VAL A 169 4.94 -18.70 6.82
N LEU A 170 5.42 -19.49 5.86
CA LEU A 170 5.55 -20.95 6.03
C LEU A 170 6.64 -21.32 7.03
N ALA A 171 7.77 -20.61 7.03
CA ALA A 171 8.83 -20.82 8.03
C ALA A 171 8.32 -20.55 9.44
N GLN A 172 7.68 -19.39 9.67
CA GLN A 172 7.10 -19.04 10.97
C GLN A 172 6.00 -20.02 11.40
N CYS A 173 5.13 -20.43 10.49
CA CYS A 173 4.09 -21.43 10.78
C CYS A 173 4.70 -22.79 11.15
N LYS A 174 5.78 -23.20 10.48
CA LYS A 174 6.50 -24.45 10.79
C LYS A 174 7.20 -24.37 12.15
N ASP A 175 7.85 -23.24 12.44
CA ASP A 175 8.69 -23.09 13.63
C ASP A 175 7.87 -22.83 14.90
N THR A 176 6.77 -22.07 14.78
CA THR A 176 5.93 -21.69 15.94
C THR A 176 4.59 -22.42 16.01
N GLY A 177 4.16 -23.07 14.93
CA GLY A 177 2.85 -23.72 14.83
C GLY A 177 1.67 -22.76 14.59
N PHE A 178 1.92 -21.48 14.28
CA PHE A 178 0.87 -20.45 14.20
C PHE A 178 1.03 -19.52 12.99
N PHE A 179 -0.10 -18.97 12.56
CA PHE A 179 -0.14 -17.73 11.78
C PHE A 179 -0.19 -16.53 12.73
N TRP A 180 0.53 -15.47 12.36
CA TRP A 180 0.65 -14.25 13.14
C TRP A 180 -0.08 -13.09 12.44
N GLU A 181 -0.47 -12.10 13.24
CA GLU A 181 -1.18 -10.91 12.78
C GLU A 181 -0.33 -10.05 11.84
N GLN A 182 0.95 -9.88 12.19
CA GLN A 182 1.96 -9.13 11.46
C GLN A 182 3.33 -9.81 11.58
N TYR A 183 4.30 -9.40 10.75
CA TYR A 183 5.66 -9.94 10.75
C TYR A 183 6.70 -8.84 10.84
N ASN A 184 7.77 -9.10 11.56
CA ASN A 184 8.89 -8.17 11.71
C ASN A 184 9.65 -8.03 10.38
N PRO A 185 9.95 -6.80 9.91
CA PRO A 185 10.62 -6.59 8.63
C PRO A 185 12.14 -6.79 8.65
N GLU A 186 12.76 -6.96 9.81
CA GLU A 186 14.21 -7.10 9.94
C GLU A 186 14.65 -8.57 10.08
N ASP A 187 13.82 -9.45 10.64
CA ASP A 187 14.14 -10.87 10.85
C ASP A 187 13.00 -11.84 10.49
N GLY A 188 11.83 -11.33 10.09
CA GLY A 188 10.69 -12.12 9.65
C GLY A 188 9.86 -12.74 10.77
N HIS A 189 10.20 -12.54 12.05
CA HIS A 189 9.46 -13.22 13.13
C HIS A 189 8.00 -12.75 13.21
N GLY A 190 7.10 -13.69 13.54
CA GLY A 190 5.70 -13.37 13.78
C GLY A 190 5.49 -12.50 15.02
N GLN A 191 4.64 -11.49 14.91
CA GLN A 191 4.35 -10.51 15.96
C GLN A 191 2.84 -10.27 16.12
N GLY A 192 2.45 -9.76 17.30
CA GLY A 192 1.06 -9.45 17.61
C GLY A 192 0.23 -10.67 17.99
N THR A 193 -1.05 -10.65 17.62
CA THR A 193 -2.00 -11.70 17.99
C THR A 193 -1.68 -13.03 17.28
N HIS A 194 -1.80 -14.14 18.01
CA HIS A 194 -1.76 -15.50 17.46
C HIS A 194 -2.67 -16.44 18.28
N PRO A 195 -3.29 -17.48 17.67
CA PRO A 195 -3.35 -17.74 16.24
C PRO A 195 -4.15 -16.66 15.50
N PHE A 196 -3.61 -16.16 14.39
CA PHE A 196 -4.28 -15.18 13.53
C PHE A 196 -4.62 -15.82 12.19
N THR A 197 -5.63 -16.69 12.17
CA THR A 197 -6.26 -17.16 10.93
C THR A 197 -7.27 -16.14 10.38
N GLY A 198 -6.97 -14.85 10.57
CA GLY A 198 -7.67 -13.73 9.92
C GLY A 198 -7.13 -13.53 8.51
N TRP A 199 -6.80 -12.29 8.13
CA TRP A 199 -6.25 -12.01 6.79
C TRP A 199 -4.92 -12.69 6.50
N THR A 200 -4.19 -13.20 7.50
CA THR A 200 -2.95 -13.96 7.25
C THR A 200 -3.23 -15.26 6.47
N THR A 201 -4.48 -15.72 6.44
CA THR A 201 -4.90 -16.84 5.58
C THR A 201 -4.92 -16.50 4.08
N LEU A 202 -4.81 -15.22 3.69
CA LEU A 202 -4.63 -14.81 2.30
C LEU A 202 -3.36 -15.41 1.67
N ILE A 203 -2.42 -15.92 2.48
CA ILE A 203 -1.25 -16.67 1.98
C ILE A 203 -1.66 -17.85 1.10
N VAL A 204 -2.82 -18.47 1.37
CA VAL A 204 -3.36 -19.57 0.55
C VAL A 204 -3.72 -19.07 -0.86
N LEU A 205 -4.31 -17.88 -0.96
CA LEU A 205 -4.64 -17.26 -2.24
C LEU A 205 -3.39 -16.80 -3.00
N ILE A 206 -2.39 -16.27 -2.27
CA ILE A 206 -1.08 -15.90 -2.83
C ILE A 206 -0.38 -17.13 -3.43
N MET A 207 -0.35 -18.26 -2.72
CA MET A 207 0.23 -19.50 -3.22
C MET A 207 -0.52 -20.03 -4.46
N ALA A 208 -1.84 -19.91 -4.48
CA ALA A 208 -2.67 -20.34 -5.60
C ALA A 208 -2.73 -19.34 -6.77
N GLU A 209 -2.11 -18.15 -6.63
CA GLU A 209 -2.17 -17.04 -7.59
C GLU A 209 -3.63 -16.65 -7.96
N ARG A 210 -4.51 -16.69 -6.96
CA ARG A 210 -5.93 -16.33 -7.08
C ARG A 210 -6.16 -14.96 -6.48
N TYR A 211 -6.33 -13.97 -7.36
CA TYR A 211 -6.39 -12.55 -6.98
C TYR A 211 -7.75 -11.93 -7.22
#